data_AF-A0A5C6F6C4-F1
#
_entry.id   AF-A0A5C6F6C4-F1
#
_cell.length_a   1.000
_cell.length_b   1.000
_cell.length_c   1.000
_cell.angle_alpha   90.00
_cell.angle_beta   90.00
_cell.angle_gamma   90.00
#
_symmetry.space_group_name_H-M   'P 1'
#
loop_
_entity.id
_entity.type
_entity.pdbx_description
1 polymer ?
#
loop_
_entity_poly.entity_id
_entity_poly.type
_entity_poly.pdbx_seq_one_letter_code
_entity_poly.pdbx_strand_id
1 'polypeptide(L)'
;MRIPSEFNDDNLYRRGQNGCRTGRSFGQSRRLIRLVIGLALVIVVMKQASKASIYRPFFSAPPALVTNSTMPTEGSGGGAATVEARTSKATKSGSQNRGEFRLFSGNQILPEDRSIADELVAQTDPEAQRIWVRDLSRVLEGEPPGDPQSPVANSLANRSSLSEIAGHVDALADRQSGLSNEQIAKWQTAMARLSQSPDAVAPNHDQTSSHETRAIAAALLASLDDAALSRVVDGSVWRSGDFDLFYRLLDQAANESKQRGTNRSATRVGVVPLLQQPDVFRGHPVRVSGTVARAQRLDARDNVFGITEYWQLWLRPDDGADRPIVAIVPTVPPSIARVDEDASLESGPPAELMGTFLKRLAYQSSAGADLAPVIIGVLDVPLESIADTSLPVDTSSLSDSDIRWRLGWTVTLACLIGVAATSLAMWRTTVMTRRSRALRVSGRPSQSEFLKDLETTALSSSKDQLQ
;
A
#
# COMPACT_ATOMS: atom_id res chain seq x y z
N MET A 1 8.85 7.09 -52.06
CA MET A 1 8.87 7.75 -50.74
C MET A 1 9.88 7.02 -49.87
N ARG A 2 10.99 7.67 -49.53
CA ARG A 2 12.04 7.14 -48.64
C ARG A 2 11.76 7.67 -47.24
N ILE A 3 11.63 6.77 -46.27
CA ILE A 3 11.60 7.11 -44.84
C ILE A 3 13.06 7.18 -44.38
N PRO A 4 13.57 8.31 -43.86
CA PRO A 4 14.88 8.35 -43.25
C PRO A 4 14.80 7.71 -41.87
N SER A 5 15.54 6.61 -41.68
CA SER A 5 15.75 5.97 -40.39
C SER A 5 16.87 6.70 -39.64
N GLU A 6 16.50 7.62 -38.76
CA GLU A 6 17.40 8.12 -37.72
C GLU A 6 17.22 7.27 -36.46
N PHE A 7 17.82 6.07 -36.46
CA PHE A 7 18.16 5.37 -35.22
C PHE A 7 19.51 5.94 -34.76
N ASN A 8 19.44 6.85 -33.79
CA ASN A 8 20.60 7.28 -33.02
C ASN A 8 21.06 6.12 -32.12
N ASP A 9 21.98 5.31 -32.63
CA ASP A 9 22.85 4.42 -31.85
C ASP A 9 23.97 5.22 -31.18
N ASP A 10 23.61 6.19 -30.33
CA ASP A 10 24.57 6.97 -29.58
C ASP A 10 24.96 6.29 -28.25
N ASN A 11 26.01 5.48 -28.34
CA ASN A 11 27.18 5.53 -27.46
C ASN A 11 26.99 5.32 -25.93
N LEU A 12 26.40 4.20 -25.51
CA LEU A 12 26.42 3.77 -24.09
C LEU A 12 27.73 3.07 -23.63
N TYR A 13 28.75 2.96 -24.48
CA TYR A 13 30.04 2.35 -24.10
C TYR A 13 31.24 3.21 -24.49
N ARG A 14 31.34 4.44 -23.97
CA ARG A 14 32.63 5.14 -23.97
C ARG A 14 33.46 4.77 -22.74
N ARG A 15 34.25 3.71 -22.93
CA ARG A 15 35.41 3.32 -22.15
C ARG A 15 36.42 4.46 -22.12
N GLY A 16 36.64 5.06 -20.96
CA GLY A 16 37.65 6.08 -20.71
C GLY A 16 38.55 5.70 -19.53
N GLN A 17 39.53 4.84 -19.78
CA GLN A 17 40.73 4.74 -18.94
C GLN A 17 41.61 5.96 -19.23
N ASN A 18 41.93 6.75 -18.19
CA ASN A 18 43.28 7.22 -17.84
C ASN A 18 43.23 8.49 -16.97
N GLY A 19 43.95 8.46 -15.85
CA GLY A 19 44.48 9.68 -15.21
C GLY A 19 44.18 9.87 -13.73
N CYS A 20 45.26 9.93 -12.94
CA CYS A 20 45.38 10.49 -11.58
C CYS A 20 45.07 9.57 -10.37
N ARG A 21 46.07 8.73 -10.06
CA ARG A 21 46.38 8.33 -8.68
C ARG A 21 47.11 9.47 -7.97
N THR A 22 46.39 10.23 -7.15
CA THR A 22 46.97 11.10 -6.11
C THR A 22 46.05 11.14 -4.89
N GLY A 23 46.55 10.76 -3.71
CA GLY A 23 46.00 11.20 -2.42
C GLY A 23 45.11 10.23 -1.60
N ARG A 24 45.53 8.98 -1.37
CA ARG A 24 44.97 8.16 -0.28
C ARG A 24 45.56 8.61 1.08
N SER A 25 44.88 9.49 1.82
CA SER A 25 45.02 9.59 3.29
C SER A 25 43.95 10.44 3.99
N PHE A 26 43.28 11.40 3.31
CA PHE A 26 42.33 12.31 3.98
C PHE A 26 40.87 11.83 4.05
N GLY A 27 40.55 10.66 3.49
CA GLY A 27 39.18 10.12 3.45
C GLY A 27 38.74 9.35 4.71
N GLN A 28 39.68 8.77 5.46
CA GLN A 28 39.35 7.95 6.65
C GLN A 28 38.88 8.80 7.83
N SER A 29 39.50 9.95 8.07
CA SER A 29 39.13 10.85 9.18
C SER A 29 37.72 11.43 9.01
N ARG A 30 37.29 11.75 7.79
CA ARG A 30 35.92 12.22 7.52
C ARG A 30 34.86 11.12 7.74
N ARG A 31 35.18 9.86 7.41
CA ARG A 31 34.30 8.72 7.69
C ARG A 31 34.17 8.48 9.19
N LEU A 32 35.27 8.57 9.93
CA LEU A 32 35.28 8.37 11.37
C LEU A 32 34.51 9.48 12.11
N ILE A 33 34.63 10.73 11.67
CA ILE A 33 33.85 11.85 12.23
C ILE A 33 32.34 11.65 11.99
N ARG A 34 31.91 11.24 10.80
CA ARG A 34 30.49 10.96 10.52
C ARG A 34 29.94 9.83 11.38
N LEU A 35 30.74 8.80 11.65
CA LEU A 35 30.35 7.66 12.47
C LEU A 35 30.20 8.06 13.95
N VAL A 36 31.13 8.88 14.47
CA VAL A 36 31.05 9.41 15.84
C VAL A 36 29.85 10.34 16.01
N ILE A 37 29.56 11.20 15.02
CA ILE A 37 28.38 12.07 15.06
C ILE A 37 27.09 11.24 15.02
N GLY A 38 27.01 10.23 14.14
CA GLY A 38 25.86 9.32 14.08
C GLY A 38 25.62 8.59 15.40
N LEU A 39 26.68 8.09 16.04
CA LEU A 39 26.60 7.42 17.33
C LEU A 39 26.11 8.37 18.44
N ALA A 40 26.63 9.60 18.49
CA ALA A 40 26.20 10.61 19.46
C ALA A 40 24.70 10.95 19.28
N LEU A 41 24.24 11.03 18.04
CA LEU A 41 22.84 11.32 17.72
C LEU A 41 21.92 10.17 18.17
N VAL A 42 22.32 8.92 17.93
CA VAL A 42 21.59 7.73 18.41
C VAL A 42 21.50 7.72 19.94
N ILE A 43 22.58 8.02 20.65
CA ILE A 43 22.58 8.07 22.13
C ILE A 43 21.62 9.16 22.64
N VAL A 44 21.58 10.33 21.99
CA VAL A 44 20.67 11.41 22.36
C VAL A 44 19.21 11.01 22.12
N VAL A 45 18.91 10.35 21.00
CA VAL A 45 17.56 9.84 20.68
C VAL A 45 17.14 8.77 21.69
N MET A 46 18.01 7.80 22.00
CA MET A 46 17.70 6.78 23.02
C MET A 46 17.46 7.40 24.40
N LYS A 47 18.21 8.44 24.76
CA LYS A 47 18.04 9.13 26.05
C LYS A 47 16.78 10.01 26.10
N GLN A 48 16.30 10.52 24.97
CA GLN A 48 14.99 11.17 24.90
C GLN A 48 13.85 10.16 24.93
N ALA A 49 14.00 9.05 24.20
CA ALA A 49 13.04 7.95 24.17
C ALA A 49 12.92 7.20 25.50
N SER A 50 13.84 7.37 26.46
CA SER A 50 13.72 6.80 27.81
C SER A 50 12.91 7.66 28.79
N LYS A 51 12.42 8.84 28.38
CA LYS A 51 11.62 9.70 29.26
C LYS A 51 10.17 9.22 29.28
N ALA A 52 9.79 8.60 30.40
CA ALA A 52 8.44 8.10 30.66
C ALA A 52 7.32 9.17 30.49
N SER A 53 7.65 10.47 30.60
CA SER A 53 6.69 11.57 30.39
C SER A 53 6.15 11.66 28.97
N ILE A 54 6.87 11.16 27.96
CA ILE A 54 6.46 11.21 26.55
C ILE A 54 5.40 10.13 26.24
N TYR A 55 5.43 9.00 26.94
CA TYR A 55 4.52 7.88 26.69
C TYR A 55 3.26 7.89 27.57
N ARG A 56 3.24 8.71 28.63
CA ARG A 56 2.11 8.80 29.57
C ARG A 56 0.76 9.20 28.95
N PRO A 57 0.68 9.99 27.85
CA PRO A 57 -0.58 10.27 27.16
C PRO A 57 -1.12 9.09 26.35
N PHE A 58 -0.25 8.18 25.89
CA PHE A 58 -0.61 7.09 24.98
C PHE A 58 -1.00 5.80 25.71
N PHE A 59 -0.61 5.67 26.97
CA PHE A 59 -0.95 4.52 27.81
C PHE A 59 -1.63 5.01 29.10
N SER A 60 -2.84 5.56 28.95
CA SER A 60 -3.74 5.73 30.08
C SER A 60 -4.09 4.36 30.68
N ALA A 61 -4.14 4.30 32.02
CA ALA A 61 -4.30 3.06 32.77
C ALA A 61 -5.51 2.24 32.27
N PRO A 62 -5.42 0.89 32.26
CA PRO A 62 -6.55 0.05 31.90
C PRO A 62 -7.74 0.37 32.83
N PRO A 63 -8.98 0.41 32.30
CA PRO A 63 -10.15 0.62 33.12
C PRO A 63 -10.22 -0.48 34.18
N ALA A 64 -10.40 -0.07 35.43
CA ALA A 64 -10.59 -0.97 36.55
C ALA A 64 -11.72 -1.96 36.22
N LEU A 65 -11.38 -3.24 36.10
CA LEU A 65 -12.34 -4.32 35.98
C LEU A 65 -13.28 -4.28 37.18
N VAL A 66 -14.56 -4.06 36.90
CA VAL A 66 -15.67 -4.23 37.83
C VAL A 66 -15.70 -5.69 38.24
N THR A 67 -15.18 -6.00 39.43
CA THR A 67 -15.26 -7.32 40.05
C THR A 67 -16.63 -7.49 40.68
N ASN A 68 -17.55 -8.13 39.96
CA ASN A 68 -18.72 -8.78 40.56
C ASN A 68 -18.78 -10.23 40.05
N SER A 69 -18.32 -11.17 40.88
CA SER A 69 -19.04 -12.41 41.18
C SER A 69 -18.16 -13.37 41.98
N THR A 70 -18.57 -13.50 43.23
CA THR A 70 -18.28 -14.55 44.20
C THR A 70 -18.62 -15.93 43.62
N MET A 71 -17.71 -16.91 43.71
CA MET A 71 -17.95 -18.27 44.25
C MET A 71 -16.64 -19.11 44.20
N PRO A 72 -16.51 -20.16 45.04
CA PRO A 72 -15.23 -20.58 45.61
C PRO A 72 -14.64 -21.89 45.07
N THR A 73 -13.41 -22.15 45.56
CA THR A 73 -12.76 -23.43 45.89
C THR A 73 -11.90 -24.18 44.85
N GLU A 74 -10.59 -24.13 45.14
CA GLU A 74 -9.60 -25.24 45.26
C GLU A 74 -9.07 -26.02 44.05
N GLY A 75 -7.74 -26.21 44.08
CA GLY A 75 -6.94 -27.12 43.24
C GLY A 75 -5.81 -26.40 42.49
N SER A 76 -4.71 -26.00 43.13
CA SER A 76 -3.51 -26.81 43.38
C SER A 76 -2.99 -27.56 42.14
N GLY A 77 -1.80 -27.16 41.66
CA GLY A 77 -1.03 -27.95 40.70
C GLY A 77 -0.17 -27.14 39.74
N GLY A 78 1.02 -26.72 40.18
CA GLY A 78 2.08 -26.27 39.29
C GLY A 78 2.67 -27.43 38.48
N GLY A 79 3.04 -27.16 37.24
CA GLY A 79 3.71 -28.14 36.38
C GLY A 79 4.19 -27.50 35.08
N ALA A 80 5.50 -27.28 35.00
CA ALA A 80 6.20 -26.91 33.78
C ALA A 80 6.20 -28.09 32.79
N ALA A 81 5.91 -27.82 31.51
CA ALA A 81 6.22 -28.71 30.39
C ALA A 81 6.47 -27.83 29.15
N THR A 82 7.73 -27.61 28.78
CA THR A 82 8.46 -28.36 27.75
C THR A 82 7.84 -28.20 26.35
N VAL A 83 8.38 -27.23 25.62
CA VAL A 83 8.14 -27.02 24.19
C VAL A 83 8.94 -28.05 23.40
N GLU A 84 8.30 -29.11 22.93
CA GLU A 84 8.86 -30.00 21.91
C GLU A 84 8.56 -29.44 20.51
N ALA A 85 9.64 -29.03 19.84
CA ALA A 85 9.66 -28.72 18.43
C ALA A 85 9.47 -30.01 17.61
N ARG A 86 8.31 -30.18 16.98
CA ARG A 86 8.11 -31.18 15.93
C ARG A 86 8.40 -30.57 14.56
N THR A 87 9.55 -30.94 14.02
CA THR A 87 9.87 -30.86 12.59
C THR A 87 9.01 -31.86 11.81
N SER A 88 8.03 -31.38 11.06
CA SER A 88 7.33 -32.18 10.04
C SER A 88 7.89 -31.89 8.65
N LYS A 89 8.31 -32.98 8.02
CA LYS A 89 8.84 -33.16 6.67
C LYS A 89 7.92 -32.54 5.62
N ALA A 90 8.55 -31.79 4.70
CA ALA A 90 7.96 -31.33 3.45
C ALA A 90 7.49 -32.50 2.58
N THR A 91 6.20 -32.51 2.26
CA THR A 91 5.63 -33.29 1.15
C THR A 91 5.12 -32.30 0.13
N LYS A 92 5.68 -32.34 -1.08
CA LYS A 92 5.23 -31.58 -2.25
C LYS A 92 3.84 -32.07 -2.65
N SER A 93 2.82 -31.25 -2.39
CA SER A 93 1.54 -31.29 -3.09
C SER A 93 1.22 -29.85 -3.49
N GLY A 94 1.50 -29.52 -4.75
CA GLY A 94 1.08 -28.26 -5.35
C GLY A 94 -0.38 -28.36 -5.79
N SER A 95 -1.07 -27.22 -5.75
CA SER A 95 -2.50 -27.06 -6.08
C SER A 95 -3.47 -27.33 -4.93
N GLN A 96 -3.64 -26.35 -4.04
CA GLN A 96 -4.86 -26.01 -3.28
C GLN A 96 -4.49 -25.05 -2.15
N ASN A 97 -4.37 -23.75 -2.46
CA ASN A 97 -4.45 -22.64 -1.51
C ASN A 97 -4.40 -21.34 -2.31
N ARG A 98 -5.35 -21.19 -3.24
CA ARG A 98 -5.71 -19.86 -3.75
C ARG A 98 -6.72 -19.36 -2.73
N GLY A 99 -6.34 -18.40 -1.90
CA GLY A 99 -7.24 -17.83 -0.89
C GLY A 99 -8.54 -17.42 -1.56
N GLU A 100 -9.66 -18.01 -1.15
CA GLU A 100 -10.97 -17.73 -1.70
C GLU A 100 -11.27 -16.24 -1.54
N PHE A 101 -11.30 -15.55 -2.66
CA PHE A 101 -11.71 -14.16 -2.76
C PHE A 101 -13.22 -14.09 -2.50
N ARG A 102 -13.62 -13.43 -1.39
CA ARG A 102 -15.02 -13.30 -0.97
C ARG A 102 -15.43 -11.83 -0.93
N LEU A 103 -15.90 -11.29 -2.05
CA LEU A 103 -16.52 -9.95 -2.08
C LEU A 103 -17.92 -9.93 -1.42
N PHE A 104 -18.59 -11.08 -1.32
CA PHE A 104 -19.90 -11.21 -0.69
C PHE A 104 -19.81 -11.97 0.64
N SER A 105 -19.94 -11.24 1.76
CA SER A 105 -19.90 -11.82 3.12
C SER A 105 -21.26 -12.36 3.62
N GLY A 106 -22.27 -12.53 2.76
CA GLY A 106 -23.65 -12.81 3.19
C GLY A 106 -24.11 -14.26 3.12
N ASN A 107 -23.78 -14.98 2.05
CA ASN A 107 -24.32 -16.32 1.79
C ASN A 107 -23.18 -17.33 1.67
N GLN A 108 -23.29 -18.45 2.38
CA GLN A 108 -22.40 -19.60 2.15
C GLN A 108 -22.65 -20.10 0.72
N ILE A 109 -21.75 -19.77 -0.19
CA ILE A 109 -21.76 -20.31 -1.55
C ILE A 109 -21.43 -21.81 -1.44
N LEU A 110 -22.33 -22.66 -1.91
CA LEU A 110 -22.09 -24.10 -1.92
C LEU A 110 -20.96 -24.40 -2.93
N PRO A 111 -20.00 -25.29 -2.60
CA PRO A 111 -18.90 -25.63 -3.50
C PRO A 111 -19.36 -26.14 -4.87
N GLU A 112 -20.51 -26.80 -4.89
CA GLU A 112 -21.12 -27.36 -6.09
C GLU A 112 -21.67 -26.25 -7.01
N ASP A 113 -22.39 -25.27 -6.45
CA ASP A 113 -22.82 -24.07 -7.19
C ASP A 113 -21.59 -23.29 -7.70
N ARG A 114 -20.50 -23.24 -6.93
CA ARG A 114 -19.25 -22.62 -7.38
C ARG A 114 -18.65 -23.33 -8.58
N SER A 115 -18.61 -24.66 -8.59
CA SER A 115 -18.06 -25.43 -9.71
C SER A 115 -18.81 -25.18 -11.02
N ILE A 116 -20.16 -25.11 -10.97
CA ILE A 116 -20.99 -24.81 -12.15
C ILE A 116 -20.72 -23.39 -12.63
N ALA A 117 -20.65 -22.43 -11.70
CA ALA A 117 -20.35 -21.04 -12.00
C ALA A 117 -18.98 -20.88 -12.70
N ASP A 118 -17.94 -21.53 -12.17
CA ASP A 118 -16.59 -21.49 -12.74
C ASP A 118 -16.55 -22.07 -14.16
N GLU A 119 -17.28 -23.17 -14.41
CA GLU A 119 -17.37 -23.79 -15.74
C GLU A 119 -18.11 -22.91 -16.76
N LEU A 120 -19.17 -22.22 -16.34
CA LEU A 120 -19.86 -21.24 -17.18
C LEU A 120 -18.95 -20.07 -17.54
N VAL A 121 -18.30 -19.48 -16.53
CA VAL A 121 -17.41 -18.31 -16.72
C VAL A 121 -16.22 -18.66 -17.62
N ALA A 122 -15.67 -19.87 -17.52
CA ALA A 122 -14.57 -20.32 -18.36
C ALA A 122 -14.92 -20.40 -19.86
N GLN A 123 -16.21 -20.52 -20.19
CA GLN A 123 -16.71 -20.63 -21.57
C GLN A 123 -17.19 -19.31 -22.15
N THR A 124 -17.45 -18.32 -21.29
CA THR A 124 -17.94 -17.00 -21.69
C THR A 124 -16.77 -16.08 -22.05
N ASP A 125 -16.92 -15.29 -23.11
CA ASP A 125 -15.92 -14.29 -23.50
C ASP A 125 -15.79 -13.15 -22.46
N PRO A 126 -14.62 -12.50 -22.32
CA PRO A 126 -14.44 -11.40 -21.37
C PRO A 126 -15.35 -10.18 -21.55
N GLU A 127 -15.88 -9.91 -22.74
CA GLU A 127 -16.83 -8.82 -22.97
C GLU A 127 -18.21 -9.15 -22.39
N ALA A 128 -18.75 -10.33 -22.69
CA ALA A 128 -19.99 -10.85 -22.12
C ALA A 128 -19.89 -10.99 -20.59
N GLN A 129 -18.75 -11.46 -20.07
CA GLN A 129 -18.50 -11.51 -18.62
C GLN A 129 -18.70 -10.14 -17.96
N ARG A 130 -18.24 -9.04 -18.57
CA ARG A 130 -18.40 -7.68 -18.01
C ARG A 130 -19.87 -7.25 -17.95
N ILE A 131 -20.64 -7.57 -18.98
CA ILE A 131 -22.09 -7.30 -19.02
C ILE A 131 -22.79 -8.11 -17.93
N TRP A 132 -22.46 -9.40 -17.81
CA TRP A 132 -23.05 -10.29 -16.80
C TRP A 132 -22.75 -9.83 -15.37
N VAL A 133 -21.51 -9.38 -15.09
CA VAL A 133 -21.14 -8.83 -13.77
C VAL A 133 -22.04 -7.67 -13.39
N ARG A 134 -22.21 -6.70 -14.30
CA ARG A 134 -23.07 -5.52 -14.07
C ARG A 134 -24.51 -5.92 -13.81
N ASP A 135 -25.06 -6.82 -14.63
CA ASP A 135 -26.48 -7.14 -14.54
C ASP A 135 -26.81 -7.96 -13.29
N LEU A 136 -25.97 -8.95 -12.97
CA LEU A 136 -26.10 -9.73 -11.74
C LEU A 136 -25.90 -8.87 -10.49
N SER A 137 -24.96 -7.92 -10.51
CA SER A 137 -24.73 -7.05 -9.34
C SER A 137 -25.94 -6.18 -9.04
N ARG A 138 -26.55 -5.57 -10.06
CA ARG A 138 -27.77 -4.74 -9.90
C ARG A 138 -28.93 -5.56 -9.36
N VAL A 139 -29.13 -6.78 -9.90
CA VAL A 139 -30.18 -7.70 -9.43
C VAL A 139 -29.96 -8.09 -7.97
N LEU A 140 -28.72 -8.41 -7.57
CA LEU A 140 -28.41 -8.78 -6.19
C LEU A 140 -28.51 -7.61 -5.21
N GLU A 141 -28.23 -6.39 -5.66
CA GLU A 141 -28.39 -5.17 -4.86
C GLU A 141 -29.85 -4.75 -4.71
N GLY A 142 -30.77 -5.37 -5.47
CA GLY A 142 -32.18 -5.02 -5.46
C GLY A 142 -32.46 -3.62 -6.01
N GLU A 143 -31.50 -3.06 -6.76
CA GLU A 143 -31.79 -1.85 -7.52
C GLU A 143 -32.82 -2.23 -8.59
N PRO A 144 -34.00 -1.60 -8.61
CA PRO A 144 -34.96 -1.86 -9.67
C PRO A 144 -34.28 -1.56 -11.00
N PRO A 145 -34.62 -2.28 -12.09
CA PRO A 145 -34.02 -2.05 -13.40
C PRO A 145 -34.32 -0.64 -13.92
N GLY A 146 -33.47 0.32 -13.53
CA GLY A 146 -33.39 1.71 -13.98
C GLY A 146 -34.55 2.63 -13.54
N ASP A 147 -34.20 3.76 -12.91
CA ASP A 147 -34.95 5.00 -13.12
C ASP A 147 -34.98 5.29 -14.63
N PRO A 148 -36.16 5.45 -15.28
CA PRO A 148 -36.25 5.73 -16.71
C PRO A 148 -35.52 7.01 -17.15
N GLN A 149 -35.06 7.86 -16.23
CA GLN A 149 -34.24 9.04 -16.53
C GLN A 149 -32.73 8.82 -16.41
N SER A 150 -32.27 7.67 -15.93
CA SER A 150 -30.85 7.33 -16.04
C SER A 150 -30.52 7.03 -17.51
N PRO A 151 -29.49 7.66 -18.11
CA PRO A 151 -29.13 7.44 -19.52
C PRO A 151 -28.68 6.00 -19.83
N VAL A 152 -28.66 5.11 -18.83
CA VAL A 152 -28.49 3.66 -18.96
C VAL A 152 -29.87 2.98 -19.07
N ALA A 153 -30.58 3.27 -20.16
CA ALA A 153 -31.87 2.67 -20.49
C ALA A 153 -31.72 1.17 -20.83
N ASN A 154 -31.67 0.29 -19.82
CA ASN A 154 -31.29 -1.12 -19.99
C ASN A 154 -32.21 -2.16 -19.34
N SER A 155 -33.50 -1.91 -19.14
CA SER A 155 -34.41 -3.01 -18.75
C SER A 155 -34.49 -4.12 -19.81
N LEU A 156 -34.31 -3.77 -21.10
CA LEU A 156 -34.22 -4.71 -22.21
C LEU A 156 -32.84 -5.38 -22.31
N ALA A 157 -31.75 -4.63 -22.13
CA ALA A 157 -30.39 -5.19 -22.19
C ALA A 157 -30.11 -6.15 -21.02
N ASN A 158 -30.62 -5.86 -19.84
CA ASN A 158 -30.52 -6.75 -18.67
C ASN A 158 -31.29 -8.05 -18.90
N ARG A 159 -32.41 -8.02 -19.63
CA ARG A 159 -33.15 -9.25 -19.98
C ARG A 159 -32.41 -10.07 -21.03
N SER A 160 -31.77 -9.44 -22.02
CA SER A 160 -31.00 -10.17 -23.03
C SER A 160 -29.80 -10.90 -22.44
N SER A 161 -29.03 -10.27 -21.56
CA SER A 161 -27.86 -10.91 -20.93
C SER A 161 -28.26 -12.05 -19.98
N LEU A 162 -29.29 -11.87 -19.16
CA LEU A 162 -29.79 -12.95 -18.28
C LEU A 162 -30.35 -14.13 -19.08
N SER A 163 -30.98 -13.87 -20.24
CA SER A 163 -31.43 -14.94 -21.15
C SER A 163 -30.26 -15.66 -21.82
N GLU A 164 -29.18 -14.94 -22.12
CA GLU A 164 -27.94 -15.52 -22.64
C GLU A 164 -27.28 -16.44 -21.61
N ILE A 165 -27.23 -16.02 -20.33
CA ILE A 165 -26.76 -16.87 -19.23
C ILE A 165 -27.59 -18.15 -19.13
N ALA A 166 -28.92 -18.04 -19.18
CA ALA A 166 -29.81 -19.20 -19.15
C ALA A 166 -29.51 -20.18 -20.30
N GLY A 167 -29.29 -19.66 -21.52
CA GLY A 167 -28.90 -20.48 -22.67
C GLY A 167 -27.54 -21.18 -22.50
N HIS A 168 -26.58 -20.56 -21.82
CA HIS A 168 -25.30 -21.20 -21.49
C HIS A 168 -25.46 -22.32 -20.46
N VAL A 169 -26.38 -22.17 -19.50
CA VAL A 169 -26.71 -23.24 -18.55
C VAL A 169 -27.38 -24.42 -19.25
N ASP A 170 -28.27 -24.18 -20.20
CA ASP A 170 -28.90 -25.24 -21.01
C ASP A 170 -27.85 -25.99 -21.86
N ALA A 171 -26.94 -25.26 -22.50
CA ALA A 171 -25.86 -25.85 -23.27
C ALA A 171 -24.88 -26.67 -22.39
N LEU A 172 -24.74 -26.32 -21.11
CA LEU A 172 -23.96 -27.09 -20.15
C LEU A 172 -24.64 -28.42 -19.81
N ALA A 173 -25.97 -28.42 -19.66
CA ALA A 173 -26.77 -29.62 -19.41
C ALA A 173 -26.56 -30.71 -20.47
N ASP A 174 -26.50 -30.30 -21.74
CA ASP A 174 -26.33 -31.20 -22.89
C ASP A 174 -24.94 -31.87 -22.94
N ARG A 175 -23.92 -31.27 -22.31
CA ARG A 175 -22.53 -31.75 -22.41
C ARG A 175 -22.18 -32.85 -21.41
N GLN A 176 -23.08 -33.23 -20.50
CA GLN A 176 -22.84 -34.26 -19.46
C GLN A 176 -21.51 -34.04 -18.72
N SER A 177 -21.24 -32.81 -18.29
CA SER A 177 -20.30 -32.54 -17.20
C SER A 177 -20.69 -33.41 -16.01
N GLY A 178 -19.75 -34.07 -15.32
CA GLY A 178 -20.00 -35.02 -14.20
C GLY A 178 -20.71 -34.47 -12.95
N LEU A 179 -21.46 -33.39 -13.12
CA LEU A 179 -22.41 -32.76 -12.22
C LEU A 179 -23.72 -33.55 -12.17
N SER A 180 -24.47 -33.45 -11.07
CA SER A 180 -25.75 -34.14 -10.96
C SER A 180 -26.83 -33.42 -11.78
N ASN A 181 -27.70 -34.19 -12.43
CA ASN A 181 -28.85 -33.65 -13.19
C ASN A 181 -29.75 -32.76 -12.31
N GLU A 182 -29.82 -33.05 -11.02
CA GLU A 182 -30.58 -32.25 -10.05
C GLU A 182 -30.02 -30.83 -9.91
N GLN A 183 -28.70 -30.68 -9.88
CA GLN A 183 -28.07 -29.35 -9.76
C GLN A 183 -28.18 -28.53 -11.03
N ILE A 184 -28.05 -29.17 -12.19
CA ILE A 184 -28.24 -28.48 -13.46
C ILE A 184 -29.69 -27.99 -13.57
N ALA A 185 -30.67 -28.82 -13.21
CA ALA A 185 -32.08 -28.44 -13.18
C ALA A 185 -32.36 -27.28 -12.19
N LYS A 186 -31.68 -27.29 -11.04
CA LYS A 186 -31.71 -26.20 -10.06
C LYS A 186 -31.20 -24.89 -10.67
N TRP A 187 -30.06 -24.93 -11.35
CA TRP A 187 -29.46 -23.78 -12.04
C TRP A 187 -30.34 -23.24 -13.18
N GLN A 188 -30.88 -24.13 -14.01
CA GLN A 188 -31.81 -23.76 -15.09
C GLN A 188 -33.05 -23.05 -14.52
N THR A 189 -33.63 -23.59 -13.45
CA THR A 189 -34.81 -23.00 -12.79
C THR A 189 -34.49 -21.61 -12.22
N ALA A 190 -33.33 -21.44 -11.56
CA ALA A 190 -32.92 -20.16 -11.01
C ALA A 190 -32.67 -19.10 -12.10
N MET A 191 -31.97 -19.47 -13.19
CA MET A 191 -31.68 -18.55 -14.30
C MET A 191 -32.94 -18.20 -15.11
N ALA A 192 -33.84 -19.16 -15.30
CA ALA A 192 -35.15 -18.90 -15.90
C ALA A 192 -35.96 -17.90 -15.07
N ARG A 193 -35.95 -18.01 -13.72
CA ARG A 193 -36.61 -17.04 -12.84
C ARG A 193 -35.96 -15.65 -12.95
N LEU A 194 -34.63 -15.57 -12.91
CA LEU A 194 -33.90 -14.30 -13.02
C LEU A 194 -34.18 -13.58 -14.34
N SER A 195 -34.21 -14.30 -15.46
CA SER A 195 -34.47 -13.72 -16.78
C SER A 195 -35.93 -13.26 -16.97
N GLN A 196 -36.90 -13.97 -16.38
CA GLN A 196 -38.31 -13.62 -16.47
C GLN A 196 -38.71 -12.49 -15.52
N SER A 197 -38.23 -12.54 -14.28
CA SER A 197 -38.55 -11.57 -13.23
C SER A 197 -37.29 -11.26 -12.40
N PRO A 198 -36.52 -10.21 -12.77
CA PRO A 198 -35.35 -9.78 -12.01
C PRO A 198 -35.68 -9.44 -10.55
N ASP A 199 -36.91 -8.97 -10.30
CA ASP A 199 -37.41 -8.65 -8.96
C ASP A 199 -37.68 -9.91 -8.10
N ALA A 200 -37.59 -11.11 -8.66
CA ALA A 200 -37.78 -12.37 -7.92
C ALA A 200 -36.73 -12.59 -6.81
N VAL A 201 -35.60 -11.86 -6.87
CA VAL A 201 -34.53 -11.89 -5.85
C VAL A 201 -34.84 -10.96 -4.68
N ALA A 202 -35.89 -10.14 -4.77
CA ALA A 202 -36.30 -9.26 -3.68
C ALA A 202 -36.79 -10.08 -2.46
N PRO A 203 -36.55 -9.58 -1.24
CA PRO A 203 -36.85 -10.31 0.01
C PRO A 203 -38.34 -10.57 0.28
N ASN A 204 -39.25 -10.03 -0.54
CA ASN A 204 -40.70 -10.10 -0.33
C ASN A 204 -41.40 -11.25 -1.10
N HIS A 205 -40.70 -11.98 -1.97
CA HIS A 205 -41.24 -13.18 -2.63
C HIS A 205 -40.95 -14.45 -1.81
N ASP A 206 -41.60 -15.57 -2.17
CA ASP A 206 -41.43 -16.89 -1.55
C ASP A 206 -39.98 -17.14 -1.08
N GLN A 207 -39.78 -17.11 0.24
CA GLN A 207 -38.47 -16.85 0.86
C GLN A 207 -37.44 -17.92 0.48
N THR A 208 -37.88 -19.17 0.31
CA THR A 208 -37.01 -20.30 0.01
C THR A 208 -36.47 -20.24 -1.42
N SER A 209 -37.36 -20.01 -2.40
CA SER A 209 -36.99 -19.98 -3.82
C SER A 209 -36.22 -18.69 -4.18
N SER A 210 -36.53 -17.57 -3.52
CA SER A 210 -35.76 -16.32 -3.62
C SER A 210 -34.35 -16.48 -3.06
N HIS A 211 -34.19 -17.09 -1.87
CA HIS A 211 -32.88 -17.32 -1.27
C HIS A 211 -31.97 -18.21 -2.12
N GLU A 212 -32.52 -19.28 -2.70
CA GLU A 212 -31.80 -20.17 -3.61
C GLU A 212 -31.34 -19.45 -4.89
N THR A 213 -32.26 -18.71 -5.54
CA THR A 213 -31.95 -17.95 -6.75
C THR A 213 -30.87 -16.90 -6.48
N ARG A 214 -30.96 -16.23 -5.32
CA ARG A 214 -29.93 -15.29 -4.84
C ARG A 214 -28.58 -15.96 -4.61
N ALA A 215 -28.55 -17.16 -4.03
CA ALA A 215 -27.32 -17.90 -3.79
C ALA A 215 -26.63 -18.31 -5.09
N ILE A 216 -27.38 -18.76 -6.09
CA ILE A 216 -26.85 -19.11 -7.42
C ILE A 216 -26.31 -17.86 -8.13
N ALA A 217 -27.06 -16.76 -8.14
CA ALA A 217 -26.60 -15.50 -8.72
C ALA A 217 -25.32 -14.99 -8.03
N ALA A 218 -25.24 -15.12 -6.71
CA ALA A 218 -24.05 -14.77 -5.94
C ALA A 218 -22.85 -15.69 -6.26
N ALA A 219 -23.08 -16.99 -6.47
CA ALA A 219 -22.04 -17.93 -6.88
C ALA A 219 -21.47 -17.56 -8.27
N LEU A 220 -22.35 -17.24 -9.22
CA LEU A 220 -21.96 -16.80 -10.57
C LEU A 220 -21.19 -15.48 -10.53
N LEU A 221 -21.70 -14.48 -9.81
CA LEU A 221 -21.04 -13.19 -9.68
C LEU A 221 -19.65 -13.30 -9.04
N ALA A 222 -19.53 -14.10 -7.98
CA ALA A 222 -18.23 -14.32 -7.34
C ALA A 222 -17.23 -15.04 -8.26
N SER A 223 -17.69 -15.83 -9.23
CA SER A 223 -16.81 -16.54 -10.19
C SER A 223 -16.38 -15.61 -11.32
N LEU A 224 -17.27 -14.72 -11.74
CA LEU A 224 -16.95 -13.62 -12.65
C LEU A 224 -15.95 -12.64 -12.03
N ASP A 225 -16.11 -12.29 -10.75
CA ASP A 225 -15.16 -11.42 -10.06
C ASP A 225 -13.77 -12.09 -9.93
N ASP A 226 -13.69 -13.40 -9.69
CA ASP A 226 -12.44 -14.17 -9.70
C ASP A 226 -11.77 -14.15 -11.09
N ALA A 227 -12.57 -14.32 -12.15
CA ALA A 227 -12.07 -14.23 -13.52
C ALA A 227 -11.54 -12.83 -13.82
N ALA A 228 -12.24 -11.77 -13.41
CA ALA A 228 -11.78 -10.38 -13.53
C ALA A 228 -10.49 -10.15 -12.72
N LEU A 229 -10.42 -10.67 -11.50
CA LEU A 229 -9.23 -10.59 -10.66
C LEU A 229 -8.02 -11.29 -11.30
N SER A 230 -8.23 -12.43 -11.96
CA SER A 230 -7.17 -13.18 -12.63
C SER A 230 -6.54 -12.42 -13.81
N ARG A 231 -7.25 -11.45 -14.38
CA ARG A 231 -6.76 -10.57 -15.46
C ARG A 231 -5.94 -9.38 -14.95
N VAL A 232 -5.98 -9.10 -13.65
CA VAL A 232 -5.21 -8.03 -13.01
C VAL A 232 -3.73 -8.40 -12.94
N VAL A 233 -2.87 -7.55 -13.50
CA VAL A 233 -1.42 -7.78 -13.52
C VAL A 233 -0.75 -6.98 -12.41
N ASP A 234 -0.31 -7.68 -11.36
CA ASP A 234 0.36 -7.07 -10.21
C ASP A 234 1.74 -6.47 -10.55
N GLY A 235 2.17 -5.48 -9.77
CA GLY A 235 3.51 -4.88 -9.87
C GLY A 235 3.77 -4.15 -11.19
N SER A 236 2.73 -3.72 -11.89
CA SER A 236 2.81 -3.11 -13.21
C SER A 236 2.00 -1.82 -13.28
N VAL A 237 2.23 -1.02 -14.32
CA VAL A 237 1.35 0.11 -14.69
C VAL A 237 -0.05 -0.40 -15.03
N TRP A 238 -1.03 0.50 -15.11
CA TRP A 238 -2.39 0.14 -15.52
C TRP A 238 -2.44 -0.51 -16.90
N ARG A 239 -3.09 -1.66 -17.00
CA ARG A 239 -3.36 -2.40 -18.24
C ARG A 239 -4.86 -2.45 -18.50
N SER A 240 -5.24 -2.70 -19.76
CA SER A 240 -6.66 -2.84 -20.15
C SER A 240 -7.39 -3.91 -19.32
N GLY A 241 -6.76 -5.05 -19.06
CA GLY A 241 -7.33 -6.14 -18.26
C GLY A 241 -7.54 -5.81 -16.78
N ASP A 242 -6.86 -4.78 -16.24
CA ASP A 242 -7.06 -4.36 -14.84
C ASP A 242 -8.44 -3.67 -14.67
N PHE A 243 -8.98 -3.09 -15.74
CA PHE A 243 -10.15 -2.22 -15.66
C PHE A 243 -11.47 -2.97 -15.42
N ASP A 244 -11.53 -4.26 -15.71
CA ASP A 244 -12.72 -5.09 -15.48
C ASP A 244 -13.08 -5.12 -14.00
N LEU A 245 -12.11 -5.49 -13.15
CA LEU A 245 -12.31 -5.49 -11.71
C LEU A 245 -12.26 -4.09 -11.12
N PHE A 246 -11.46 -3.18 -11.69
CA PHE A 246 -11.36 -1.79 -11.24
C PHE A 246 -12.75 -1.11 -11.20
N TYR A 247 -13.48 -1.11 -12.32
CA TYR A 247 -14.77 -0.44 -12.38
C TYR A 247 -15.83 -1.16 -11.57
N ARG A 248 -15.74 -2.50 -11.47
CA ARG A 248 -16.61 -3.27 -10.59
C ARG A 248 -16.45 -2.88 -9.11
N LEU A 249 -15.21 -2.80 -8.62
CA LEU A 249 -14.93 -2.38 -7.24
C LEU A 249 -15.33 -0.92 -6.99
N LEU A 250 -15.19 -0.06 -7.99
CA LEU A 250 -15.55 1.35 -7.91
C LEU A 250 -17.08 1.55 -7.88
N ASP A 251 -17.83 0.78 -8.68
CA ASP A 251 -19.30 0.73 -8.65
C ASP A 251 -19.80 0.26 -7.28
N GLN A 252 -19.20 -0.81 -6.76
CA GLN A 252 -19.48 -1.29 -5.40
C GLN A 252 -19.21 -0.19 -4.35
N ALA A 253 -18.07 0.49 -4.43
CA ALA A 253 -17.73 1.59 -3.53
C ALA A 253 -18.73 2.76 -3.63
N ALA A 254 -19.22 3.07 -4.83
CA ALA A 254 -20.21 4.12 -5.03
C ALA A 254 -21.55 3.76 -4.37
N ASN A 255 -21.97 2.49 -4.45
CA ASN A 255 -23.19 2.02 -3.80
C ASN A 255 -23.03 1.94 -2.28
N GLU A 256 -21.87 1.49 -1.78
CA GLU A 256 -21.53 1.51 -0.35
C GLU A 256 -21.55 2.95 0.22
N SER A 257 -21.08 3.94 -0.55
CA SER A 257 -21.10 5.35 -0.13
C SER A 257 -22.52 5.91 0.02
N LYS A 258 -23.49 5.43 -0.79
CA LYS A 258 -24.90 5.83 -0.71
C LYS A 258 -25.59 5.19 0.52
N GLN A 259 -25.24 3.94 0.82
CA GLN A 259 -25.77 3.20 1.95
C GLN A 259 -25.00 3.61 3.23
N ARG A 260 -25.41 4.72 3.87
CA ARG A 260 -24.76 5.26 5.09
C ARG A 260 -24.58 4.16 6.14
N GLY A 261 -23.32 3.81 6.42
CA GLY A 261 -22.94 2.83 7.43
C GLY A 261 -22.13 1.68 6.84
N THR A 262 -20.81 1.85 6.79
CA THR A 262 -19.86 0.84 6.33
C THR A 262 -19.63 -0.24 7.39
N ASN A 263 -20.63 -1.11 7.63
CA ASN A 263 -20.46 -2.25 8.53
C ASN A 263 -19.73 -3.44 7.86
N ARG A 264 -18.76 -3.13 6.99
CA ARG A 264 -17.91 -4.14 6.33
C ARG A 264 -16.76 -4.48 7.26
N SER A 265 -16.69 -5.74 7.67
CA SER A 265 -15.52 -6.25 8.38
C SER A 265 -14.31 -6.19 7.45
N ALA A 266 -13.41 -5.25 7.72
CA ALA A 266 -12.19 -5.03 6.95
C ALA A 266 -10.99 -5.15 7.89
N THR A 267 -9.96 -5.87 7.46
CA THR A 267 -8.74 -6.00 8.26
C THR A 267 -7.97 -4.68 8.22
N ARG A 268 -7.58 -4.15 9.38
CA ARG A 268 -6.68 -2.99 9.43
C ARG A 268 -5.26 -3.44 9.08
N VAL A 269 -4.67 -2.85 8.04
CA VAL A 269 -3.35 -3.25 7.51
C VAL A 269 -2.49 -2.02 7.24
N GLY A 270 -1.18 -2.13 7.45
CA GLY A 270 -0.21 -1.09 7.04
C GLY A 270 0.22 -1.23 5.57
N VAL A 271 1.07 -0.33 5.08
CA VAL A 271 1.53 -0.37 3.69
C VAL A 271 2.48 -1.56 3.42
N VAL A 272 3.32 -1.91 4.40
CA VAL A 272 4.38 -2.92 4.23
C VAL A 272 3.81 -4.32 3.94
N PRO A 273 2.81 -4.85 4.69
CA PRO A 273 2.19 -6.13 4.36
C PRO A 273 1.56 -6.16 2.95
N LEU A 274 0.91 -5.08 2.51
CA LEU A 274 0.30 -5.00 1.18
C LEU A 274 1.35 -5.08 0.05
N LEU A 275 2.55 -4.55 0.30
CA LEU A 275 3.66 -4.60 -0.66
C LEU A 275 4.39 -5.96 -0.65
N GLN A 276 4.56 -6.56 0.53
CA GLN A 276 5.33 -7.80 0.70
C GLN A 276 4.51 -9.08 0.49
N GLN A 277 3.21 -9.03 0.76
CA GLN A 277 2.30 -10.18 0.71
C GLN A 277 1.07 -9.88 -0.17
N PRO A 278 1.26 -9.40 -1.42
CA PRO A 278 0.15 -8.98 -2.24
C PRO A 278 -0.85 -10.11 -2.48
N ASP A 279 -0.39 -11.36 -2.63
CA ASP A 279 -1.28 -12.49 -2.91
C ASP A 279 -2.19 -12.88 -1.73
N VAL A 280 -1.84 -12.49 -0.50
CA VAL A 280 -2.67 -12.70 0.70
C VAL A 280 -3.81 -11.69 0.74
N PHE A 281 -3.52 -10.43 0.42
CA PHE A 281 -4.50 -9.34 0.53
C PHE A 281 -5.25 -9.07 -0.77
N ARG A 282 -4.77 -9.58 -1.91
CA ARG A 282 -5.33 -9.26 -3.23
C ARG A 282 -6.80 -9.65 -3.23
N GLY A 283 -7.62 -8.65 -3.52
CA GLY A 283 -9.06 -8.77 -3.58
C GLY A 283 -9.78 -8.88 -2.22
N HIS A 284 -9.07 -8.71 -1.11
CA HIS A 284 -9.65 -8.74 0.22
C HIS A 284 -9.98 -7.33 0.72
N PRO A 285 -11.03 -7.17 1.55
CA PRO A 285 -11.33 -5.90 2.19
C PRO A 285 -10.28 -5.54 3.24
N VAL A 286 -9.69 -4.36 3.08
CA VAL A 286 -8.67 -3.79 3.94
C VAL A 286 -9.08 -2.39 4.40
N ARG A 287 -8.58 -2.00 5.56
CA ARG A 287 -8.73 -0.66 6.13
C ARG A 287 -7.35 -0.07 6.38
N VAL A 288 -7.10 1.12 5.86
CA VAL A 288 -5.83 1.85 6.01
C VAL A 288 -6.10 3.28 6.46
N SER A 289 -5.17 3.87 7.21
CA SER A 289 -5.25 5.27 7.66
C SER A 289 -4.02 6.03 7.21
N GLY A 290 -4.21 7.30 6.86
CA GLY A 290 -3.14 8.17 6.43
C GLY A 290 -3.59 9.61 6.25
N THR A 291 -2.70 10.42 5.69
CA THR A 291 -2.99 11.81 5.29
C THR A 291 -2.93 11.94 3.77
N VAL A 292 -3.84 12.74 3.20
CA VAL A 292 -3.88 12.95 1.74
C VAL A 292 -2.75 13.88 1.31
N ALA A 293 -1.77 13.35 0.59
CA ALA A 293 -0.66 14.13 0.04
C ALA A 293 -1.00 14.81 -1.30
N ARG A 294 -1.85 14.15 -2.10
CA ARG A 294 -2.29 14.57 -3.45
C ARG A 294 -3.70 14.05 -3.71
N ALA A 295 -4.54 14.85 -4.35
CA ALA A 295 -5.86 14.44 -4.82
C ALA A 295 -6.04 14.85 -6.28
N GLN A 296 -6.50 13.92 -7.13
CA GLN A 296 -6.76 14.19 -8.53
C GLN A 296 -8.10 13.61 -8.93
N ARG A 297 -8.91 14.42 -9.59
CA ARG A 297 -10.14 13.95 -10.25
C ARG A 297 -9.80 13.51 -11.66
N LEU A 298 -10.24 12.31 -12.03
CA LEU A 298 -9.94 11.69 -13.31
C LEU A 298 -11.24 11.35 -14.03
N ASP A 299 -11.27 11.61 -15.34
CA ASP A 299 -12.32 11.13 -16.22
C ASP A 299 -12.17 9.61 -16.41
N ALA A 300 -13.27 8.90 -16.26
CA ALA A 300 -13.32 7.46 -16.53
C ALA A 300 -13.37 7.21 -18.04
N ARG A 301 -12.78 6.07 -18.45
CA ARG A 301 -13.00 5.53 -19.79
C ARG A 301 -14.40 4.94 -19.87
N ASP A 302 -14.91 4.81 -21.09
CA ASP A 302 -16.17 4.10 -21.34
C ASP A 302 -16.16 2.73 -20.66
N ASN A 303 -17.21 2.47 -19.86
CA ASN A 303 -17.34 1.25 -19.08
C ASN A 303 -18.83 0.87 -18.94
N VAL A 304 -19.08 -0.41 -18.71
CA VAL A 304 -20.44 -0.96 -18.62
C VAL A 304 -21.21 -0.44 -17.40
N PHE A 305 -20.53 0.08 -16.37
CA PHE A 305 -21.14 0.57 -15.13
C PHE A 305 -21.58 2.03 -15.20
N GLY A 306 -21.28 2.75 -16.30
CA GLY A 306 -21.66 4.14 -16.47
C GLY A 306 -20.91 5.12 -15.56
N ILE A 307 -19.77 4.72 -15.01
CA ILE A 307 -18.93 5.59 -14.19
C ILE A 307 -18.26 6.61 -15.11
N THR A 308 -18.47 7.90 -14.88
CA THR A 308 -17.92 8.98 -15.73
C THR A 308 -16.69 9.65 -15.13
N GLU A 309 -16.60 9.71 -13.81
CA GLU A 309 -15.49 10.34 -13.09
C GLU A 309 -15.20 9.58 -11.78
N TYR A 310 -13.97 9.72 -11.29
CA TYR A 310 -13.55 9.20 -9.99
C TYR A 310 -12.35 9.99 -9.46
N TRP A 311 -11.96 9.71 -8.23
CA TRP A 311 -10.82 10.34 -7.58
C TRP A 311 -9.68 9.35 -7.36
N GLN A 312 -8.47 9.79 -7.68
CA GLN A 312 -7.22 9.13 -7.31
C GLN A 312 -6.52 9.96 -6.24
N LEU A 313 -6.29 9.36 -5.08
CA LEU A 313 -5.62 9.99 -3.95
C LEU A 313 -4.30 9.28 -3.67
N TRP A 314 -3.28 10.06 -3.32
CA TRP A 314 -2.03 9.53 -2.78
C TRP A 314 -2.02 9.80 -1.28
N LEU A 315 -2.06 8.72 -0.50
CA LEU A 315 -2.06 8.78 0.97
C LEU A 315 -0.66 8.51 1.50
N ARG A 316 -0.18 9.33 2.42
CA ARG A 316 0.96 9.00 3.27
C ARG A 316 0.43 8.20 4.47
N PRO A 317 0.84 6.94 4.66
CA PRO A 317 0.29 6.10 5.72
C PRO A 317 0.75 6.57 7.10
N ASP A 318 -0.10 6.35 8.11
CA ASP A 318 0.21 6.70 9.51
C ASP A 318 1.18 5.72 10.20
N ASP A 319 1.51 4.60 9.54
CA ASP A 319 2.41 3.56 10.06
C ASP A 319 3.91 3.94 10.00
N GLY A 320 4.20 5.18 9.58
CA GLY A 320 5.56 5.73 9.49
C GLY A 320 6.35 5.25 8.28
N ALA A 321 5.74 4.51 7.36
CA ALA A 321 6.38 4.15 6.10
C ALA A 321 6.39 5.33 5.12
N ASP A 322 7.51 5.49 4.42
CA ASP A 322 7.69 6.54 3.41
C ASP A 322 7.03 6.21 2.05
N ARG A 323 6.32 5.08 1.98
CA ARG A 323 5.71 4.57 0.75
C ARG A 323 4.24 4.95 0.71
N PRO A 324 3.76 5.60 -0.36
CA PRO A 324 2.38 6.02 -0.43
C PRO A 324 1.43 4.85 -0.67
N ILE A 325 0.16 5.06 -0.37
CA ILE A 325 -0.96 4.21 -0.79
C ILE A 325 -1.74 4.97 -1.86
N VAL A 326 -2.12 4.31 -2.94
CA VAL A 326 -3.00 4.89 -3.97
C VAL A 326 -4.44 4.47 -3.65
N ALA A 327 -5.27 5.46 -3.31
CA ALA A 327 -6.69 5.25 -3.10
C ALA A 327 -7.47 5.63 -4.35
N ILE A 328 -8.36 4.76 -4.80
CA ILE A 328 -9.33 5.05 -5.86
C ILE A 328 -10.71 5.07 -5.22
N VAL A 329 -11.38 6.22 -5.29
CA VAL A 329 -12.65 6.43 -4.59
C VAL A 329 -13.65 7.15 -5.52
N PRO A 330 -14.95 6.86 -5.41
CA PRO A 330 -15.95 7.46 -6.29
C PRO A 330 -16.13 8.96 -6.00
N THR A 331 -16.10 9.35 -4.72
CA THR A 331 -16.29 10.72 -4.26
C THR A 331 -15.35 11.02 -3.11
N VAL A 332 -15.09 12.31 -2.88
CA VAL A 332 -14.30 12.81 -1.75
C VAL A 332 -15.00 13.98 -1.07
N PRO A 333 -14.78 14.20 0.24
CA PRO A 333 -15.26 15.39 0.90
C PRO A 333 -14.61 16.67 0.36
N PRO A 334 -15.25 17.84 0.54
CA PRO A 334 -14.72 19.13 0.08
C PRO A 334 -13.33 19.47 0.63
N SER A 335 -12.97 19.00 1.83
CA SER A 335 -11.63 19.22 2.41
C SER A 335 -10.53 18.54 1.60
N ILE A 336 -10.80 17.35 1.07
CA ILE A 336 -9.87 16.57 0.23
C ILE A 336 -9.91 17.08 -1.21
N ALA A 337 -11.08 17.47 -1.73
CA ALA A 337 -11.23 18.01 -3.08
C ALA A 337 -10.42 19.29 -3.34
N ARG A 338 -10.04 20.02 -2.29
CA ARG A 338 -9.20 21.23 -2.37
C ARG A 338 -7.70 20.95 -2.38
N VAL A 339 -7.28 19.70 -2.11
CA VAL A 339 -5.87 19.32 -2.23
C VAL A 339 -5.52 19.29 -3.70
N ASP A 340 -4.51 20.06 -4.10
CA ASP A 340 -4.10 20.21 -5.49
C ASP A 340 -3.62 18.88 -6.08
N GLU A 341 -3.83 18.71 -7.38
CA GLU A 341 -3.31 17.56 -8.11
C GLU A 341 -1.79 17.60 -8.23
N ASP A 342 -1.12 18.74 -8.12
CA ASP A 342 0.35 18.81 -8.14
C ASP A 342 0.95 18.99 -6.73
N ALA A 343 0.12 18.90 -5.69
CA ALA A 343 0.60 18.99 -4.32
C ALA A 343 1.39 17.74 -3.91
N SER A 344 2.37 17.98 -3.04
CA SER A 344 3.07 16.95 -2.26
C SER A 344 3.06 17.41 -0.80
N LEU A 345 1.87 17.45 -0.20
CA LEU A 345 1.71 17.95 1.16
C LEU A 345 2.41 17.02 2.16
N GLU A 346 3.23 17.61 3.04
CA GLU A 346 3.78 16.89 4.20
C GLU A 346 2.70 16.61 5.25
N SER A 347 1.69 17.49 5.34
CA SER A 347 0.58 17.40 6.27
C SER A 347 -0.72 17.78 5.57
N GLY A 348 -1.39 16.80 4.97
CA GLY A 348 -2.72 16.98 4.37
C GLY A 348 -3.87 16.56 5.30
N PRO A 349 -5.13 16.66 4.82
CA PRO A 349 -6.29 16.19 5.57
C PRO A 349 -6.15 14.69 5.93
N PRO A 350 -6.51 14.28 7.15
CA PRO A 350 -6.53 12.88 7.52
C PRO A 350 -7.65 12.14 6.77
N ALA A 351 -7.40 10.89 6.42
CA ALA A 351 -8.33 10.03 5.73
C ALA A 351 -8.19 8.59 6.22
N GLU A 352 -9.32 7.94 6.51
CA GLU A 352 -9.39 6.49 6.66
C GLU A 352 -10.04 5.92 5.39
N LEU A 353 -9.36 4.98 4.75
CA LEU A 353 -9.83 4.32 3.54
C LEU A 353 -10.23 2.89 3.90
N MET A 354 -11.47 2.54 3.57
CA MET A 354 -11.97 1.18 3.63
C MET A 354 -12.28 0.72 2.20
N GLY A 355 -11.65 -0.35 1.76
CA GLY A 355 -11.80 -0.80 0.37
C GLY A 355 -11.18 -2.15 0.11
N THR A 356 -11.11 -2.53 -1.16
CA THR A 356 -10.51 -3.79 -1.59
C THR A 356 -9.12 -3.54 -2.15
N PHE A 357 -8.11 -4.27 -1.68
CA PHE A 357 -6.75 -4.17 -2.22
C PHE A 357 -6.68 -4.83 -3.60
N LEU A 358 -6.37 -4.06 -4.65
CA LEU A 358 -6.41 -4.55 -6.03
C LEU A 358 -5.06 -5.09 -6.49
N LYS A 359 -4.02 -4.24 -6.46
CA LYS A 359 -2.67 -4.57 -6.95
C LYS A 359 -1.63 -3.60 -6.39
N ARG A 360 -0.36 -3.89 -6.65
CA ARG A 360 0.75 -2.95 -6.55
C ARG A 360 0.90 -2.23 -7.89
N LEU A 361 0.78 -0.91 -7.88
CA LEU A 361 0.96 -0.05 -9.05
C LEU A 361 2.41 0.40 -9.14
N ALA A 362 3.01 0.18 -10.32
CA ALA A 362 4.31 0.76 -10.63
C ALA A 362 4.17 2.24 -10.97
N TYR A 363 4.97 3.09 -10.33
CA TYR A 363 4.98 4.53 -10.55
C TYR A 363 6.41 5.08 -10.52
N GLN A 364 6.58 6.29 -11.02
CA GLN A 364 7.87 6.99 -11.02
C GLN A 364 7.96 7.86 -9.77
N SER A 365 8.92 7.55 -8.89
CA SER A 365 9.30 8.40 -7.76
C SER A 365 10.55 9.24 -8.09
N SER A 366 10.91 10.16 -7.21
CA SER A 366 12.17 10.91 -7.28
C SER A 366 13.41 10.01 -7.15
N ALA A 367 13.28 8.86 -6.50
CA ALA A 367 14.34 7.88 -6.32
C ALA A 367 14.41 6.83 -7.46
N GLY A 368 13.47 6.86 -8.40
CA GLY A 368 13.36 5.87 -9.49
C GLY A 368 11.99 5.20 -9.54
N ALA A 369 11.88 4.11 -10.29
CA ALA A 369 10.67 3.31 -10.35
C ALA A 369 10.38 2.68 -8.98
N ASP A 370 9.13 2.80 -8.52
CA ASP A 370 8.70 2.28 -7.24
C ASP A 370 7.28 1.69 -7.29
N LEU A 371 6.85 1.03 -6.21
CA LEU A 371 5.55 0.38 -6.07
C LEU A 371 4.72 1.01 -4.95
N ALA A 372 3.43 1.21 -5.22
CA ALA A 372 2.43 1.61 -4.23
C ALA A 372 1.24 0.63 -4.25
N PRO A 373 0.69 0.22 -3.10
CA PRO A 373 -0.53 -0.56 -3.08
C PRO A 373 -1.72 0.28 -3.52
N VAL A 374 -2.60 -0.31 -4.32
CA VAL A 374 -3.85 0.30 -4.78
C VAL A 374 -5.03 -0.30 -4.02
N ILE A 375 -5.84 0.56 -3.42
CA ILE A 375 -7.07 0.18 -2.73
C ILE A 375 -8.22 0.94 -3.36
N ILE A 376 -9.28 0.23 -3.75
CA ILE A 376 -10.51 0.82 -4.31
C ILE A 376 -11.60 0.72 -3.27
N GLY A 377 -12.23 1.84 -2.90
CA GLY A 377 -13.21 1.84 -1.82
C GLY A 377 -13.77 3.20 -1.49
N VAL A 378 -14.13 3.37 -0.22
CA VAL A 378 -14.79 4.54 0.33
C VAL A 378 -13.93 5.18 1.42
N LEU A 379 -14.00 6.50 1.50
CA LEU A 379 -13.38 7.23 2.61
C LEU A 379 -14.34 7.22 3.80
N ASP A 380 -13.88 6.66 4.92
CA ASP A 380 -14.50 6.84 6.21
C ASP A 380 -13.96 8.16 6.78
N VAL A 381 -14.76 9.21 6.69
CA VAL A 381 -14.39 10.53 7.19
C VAL A 381 -15.17 10.75 8.47
N PRO A 382 -14.50 10.87 9.63
CA PRO A 382 -15.19 11.16 10.88
C PRO A 382 -16.08 12.40 10.72
N LEU A 383 -17.38 12.25 11.04
CA LEU A 383 -18.39 13.30 10.88
C LEU A 383 -18.09 14.61 11.65
N GLU A 384 -17.05 14.66 12.48
CA GLU A 384 -16.66 15.86 13.22
C GLU A 384 -16.18 17.02 12.33
N SER A 385 -15.91 16.81 11.04
CA SER A 385 -15.49 17.87 10.12
C SER A 385 -16.63 18.58 9.35
N ILE A 386 -17.90 18.17 9.53
CA ILE A 386 -19.06 18.77 8.80
C ILE A 386 -19.88 19.70 9.71
N ALA A 387 -19.59 19.77 11.02
CA ALA A 387 -20.14 20.81 11.85
C ALA A 387 -19.53 22.16 11.42
N ASP A 388 -20.38 23.00 10.85
CA ASP A 388 -20.16 24.39 10.47
C ASP A 388 -19.02 25.04 11.25
N THR A 389 -17.95 25.41 10.55
CA THR A 389 -17.02 26.44 11.01
C THR A 389 -17.73 27.80 10.94
N SER A 390 -18.73 27.97 11.80
CA SER A 390 -19.06 29.24 12.41
C SER A 390 -18.78 29.07 13.90
N LEU A 391 -17.51 28.93 14.27
CA LEU A 391 -17.12 29.05 15.67
C LEU A 391 -16.98 30.54 16.03
N PRO A 392 -17.51 30.95 17.19
CA PRO A 392 -17.33 32.29 17.71
C PRO A 392 -15.86 32.50 18.03
N VAL A 393 -15.42 33.72 17.74
CA VAL A 393 -14.13 34.27 18.15
C VAL A 393 -14.11 34.33 19.67
N ASP A 394 -13.65 33.26 20.32
CA ASP A 394 -13.22 33.31 21.72
C ASP A 394 -11.72 33.58 21.76
N THR A 395 -11.41 34.88 21.72
CA THR A 395 -10.13 35.46 22.11
C THR A 395 -9.84 35.16 23.58
N SER A 396 -9.30 33.98 23.87
CA SER A 396 -8.54 33.76 25.10
C SER A 396 -7.07 34.03 24.79
N SER A 397 -6.72 35.31 24.92
CA SER A 397 -5.35 35.82 24.87
C SER A 397 -4.52 35.22 26.02
N LEU A 398 -3.87 34.09 25.77
CA LEU A 398 -2.68 33.73 26.53
C LEU A 398 -1.57 34.69 26.12
N SER A 399 -1.07 35.44 27.11
CA SER A 399 -0.08 36.51 26.96
C SER A 399 1.16 36.04 26.16
N ASP A 400 1.32 36.59 24.96
CA ASP A 400 2.42 36.38 24.01
C ASP A 400 3.80 36.88 24.54
N SER A 401 3.84 37.45 25.75
CA SER A 401 5.07 37.94 26.39
C SER A 401 5.91 36.85 27.07
N ASP A 402 5.29 35.76 27.57
CA ASP A 402 6.02 34.77 28.40
C ASP A 402 6.64 33.63 27.57
N ILE A 403 6.06 33.31 26.41
CA ILE A 403 6.59 32.27 25.51
C ILE A 403 7.78 32.79 24.70
N ARG A 404 7.75 34.07 24.26
CA ARG A 404 8.86 34.70 23.52
C ARG A 404 10.12 34.86 24.37
N TRP A 405 9.99 35.10 25.68
CA TRP A 405 11.14 35.22 26.59
C TRP A 405 11.83 33.87 26.85
N ARG A 406 11.07 32.77 26.93
CA ARG A 406 11.61 31.42 27.19
C ARG A 406 12.18 30.72 25.94
N LEU A 407 11.66 30.97 24.74
CA LEU A 407 12.24 30.42 23.50
C LEU A 407 13.47 31.20 22.99
N GLY A 408 13.58 32.50 23.26
CA GLY A 408 14.73 33.30 22.81
C GLY A 408 16.07 32.85 23.42
N TRP A 409 16.05 32.42 24.69
CA TRP A 409 17.27 32.01 25.40
C TRP A 409 17.78 30.62 25.00
N THR A 410 16.90 29.69 24.59
CA THR A 410 17.33 28.34 24.20
C THR A 410 18.03 28.35 22.83
N VAL A 411 17.55 29.16 21.88
CA VAL A 411 18.17 29.30 20.55
C VAL A 411 19.53 29.98 20.63
N THR A 412 19.66 31.02 21.45
CA THR A 412 20.93 31.74 21.65
C THR A 412 21.98 30.87 22.35
N LEU A 413 21.59 30.10 23.37
CA LEU A 413 22.49 29.15 24.04
C LEU A 413 22.95 28.04 23.10
N ALA A 414 22.06 27.50 22.26
CA ALA A 414 22.41 26.49 21.26
C ALA A 414 23.40 27.03 20.21
N CYS A 415 23.21 28.26 19.74
CA CYS A 415 24.14 28.90 18.81
C CYS A 415 25.53 29.12 19.43
N LEU A 416 25.60 29.58 20.69
CA LEU A 416 26.87 29.79 21.40
C LEU A 416 27.64 28.47 21.58
N ILE A 417 26.95 27.38 21.93
CA ILE A 417 27.58 26.05 22.04
C ILE A 417 28.11 25.57 20.68
N GLY A 418 27.36 25.78 19.60
CA GLY A 418 27.80 25.44 18.24
C GLY A 418 29.06 26.19 17.80
N VAL A 419 29.12 27.51 18.07
CA VAL A 419 30.30 28.34 17.75
C VAL A 419 31.50 27.98 18.63
N ALA A 420 31.30 27.68 19.91
CA ALA A 420 32.37 27.23 20.80
C ALA A 420 32.96 25.88 20.36
N ALA A 421 32.11 24.92 19.99
CA ALA A 421 32.54 23.60 19.54
C ALA A 421 33.33 23.66 18.22
N THR A 422 32.88 24.48 17.26
CA THR A 422 33.60 24.68 15.98
C THR A 422 34.93 25.41 16.17
N SER A 423 34.97 26.41 17.05
CA SER A 423 36.20 27.12 17.43
C SER A 423 37.22 26.19 18.09
N LEU A 424 36.78 25.32 19.01
CA LEU A 424 37.63 24.34 19.68
C LEU A 424 38.18 23.29 18.69
N ALA A 425 37.35 22.84 17.75
CA ALA A 425 37.77 21.90 16.70
C ALA A 425 38.82 22.53 15.78
N MET A 426 38.62 23.78 15.36
CA MET A 426 39.62 24.53 14.58
C MET A 426 40.93 24.66 15.36
N TRP A 427 40.90 25.12 16.62
CA TRP A 427 42.10 25.25 17.44
C TRP A 427 42.89 23.94 17.56
N ARG A 428 42.20 22.82 17.79
CA ARG A 428 42.82 21.50 17.86
C ARG A 428 43.52 21.12 16.55
N THR A 429 42.93 21.42 15.39
CA THR A 429 43.57 21.18 14.09
C THR A 429 44.79 22.07 13.85
N THR A 430 44.77 23.32 14.29
CA THR A 430 45.92 24.24 14.16
C THR A 430 47.09 23.78 15.03
N VAL A 431 46.83 23.25 16.24
CA VAL A 431 47.89 22.71 17.11
C VAL A 431 48.52 21.44 16.50
N MET A 432 47.72 20.54 15.94
CA MET A 432 48.24 19.31 15.31
C MET A 432 49.06 19.60 14.05
N THR A 433 48.68 20.59 13.25
CA THR A 433 49.47 20.99 12.08
C THR A 433 50.80 21.63 12.45
N ARG A 434 50.87 22.38 13.57
CA ARG A 434 52.15 22.88 14.10
C ARG A 434 53.06 21.74 14.57
N ARG A 435 52.52 20.73 15.27
CA ARG A 435 53.29 19.53 15.68
C ARG A 435 53.81 18.74 14.48
N SER A 436 53.02 18.58 13.41
CA SER A 436 53.48 17.83 12.23
C SER A 436 54.58 18.58 11.46
N ARG A 437 54.53 19.92 11.41
CA ARG A 437 55.61 20.72 10.84
C ARG A 437 56.89 20.62 11.66
N ALA A 438 56.80 20.65 13.00
CA ALA A 438 57.96 20.46 13.87
C ALA A 438 58.66 19.10 13.64
N LEU A 439 57.87 18.02 13.51
CA LEU A 439 58.41 16.68 13.24
C LEU A 439 59.05 16.52 11.86
N ARG A 440 58.57 17.26 10.85
CA ARG A 440 59.19 17.26 9.51
C ARG A 440 60.49 18.07 9.46
N VAL A 441 60.65 19.06 10.33
CA VAL A 441 61.88 19.83 10.45
C VAL A 441 62.93 19.04 11.25
N SER A 442 62.53 18.24 12.24
CA SER A 442 63.47 17.43 13.03
C SER A 442 63.89 16.11 12.38
N GLY A 443 63.20 15.66 11.33
CA GLY A 443 63.45 14.36 10.68
C GLY A 443 64.12 14.42 9.31
N ARG A 444 64.57 15.59 8.83
CA ARG A 444 65.39 15.66 7.62
C ARG A 444 66.86 15.43 8.01
N PRO A 445 67.50 14.33 7.58
CA PRO A 445 68.95 14.22 7.69
C PRO A 445 69.57 15.43 7.00
N SER A 446 70.54 16.04 7.67
CA SER A 446 71.25 17.19 7.13
C SER A 446 71.81 16.84 5.75
N GLN A 447 71.77 17.77 4.78
CA GLN A 447 72.31 17.51 3.43
C GLN A 447 73.75 16.96 3.46
N SER A 448 74.52 17.30 4.50
CA SER A 448 75.86 16.76 4.75
C SER A 448 75.89 15.26 5.07
N GLU A 449 74.89 14.71 5.78
CA GLU A 449 74.81 13.26 6.02
C GLU A 449 74.44 12.51 4.75
N PHE A 450 73.52 13.05 3.95
CA PHE A 450 73.14 12.44 2.67
C PHE A 450 74.30 12.41 1.67
N LEU A 451 75.13 13.47 1.64
CA LEU A 451 76.32 13.50 0.79
C LEU A 451 77.39 12.51 1.27
N LYS A 452 77.56 12.33 2.59
CA LYS A 452 78.47 11.31 3.14
C LYS A 452 78.03 9.89 2.79
N ASP A 453 76.74 9.60 2.83
CA ASP A 453 76.20 8.29 2.44
C ASP A 453 76.38 8.00 0.94
N LEU A 454 76.27 9.02 0.09
CA LEU A 454 76.56 8.86 -1.34
C LEU A 454 78.05 8.59 -1.59
N GLU A 455 78.94 9.24 -0.85
CA GLU A 455 80.39 9.06 -1.00
C GLU A 455 80.84 7.67 -0.50
N THR A 456 80.29 7.18 0.62
CA THR A 456 80.56 5.82 1.12
C THR A 456 79.99 4.75 0.20
N THR A 457 78.80 4.95 -0.37
CA THR A 457 78.20 3.99 -1.32
C THR A 457 78.98 3.94 -2.65
N ALA A 458 79.47 5.07 -3.14
CA ALA A 458 80.30 5.12 -4.34
C ALA A 458 81.65 4.40 -4.15
N LEU A 459 82.28 4.54 -2.98
CA LEU A 459 83.54 3.89 -2.67
C LEU A 459 83.41 2.38 -2.44
N SER A 460 82.27 1.88 -1.93
CA SER A 460 82.04 0.44 -1.79
C SER A 460 81.76 -0.21 -3.15
N SER A 461 81.01 0.45 -4.04
CA SER A 461 80.71 -0.10 -5.37
C SER A 461 81.95 -0.20 -6.28
N SER A 462 82.99 0.61 -6.04
CA SER A 462 84.24 0.55 -6.81
C SER A 462 85.17 -0.58 -6.37
N LYS A 463 85.00 -1.15 -5.17
CA LYS A 463 85.82 -2.26 -4.68
C LYS A 463 85.35 -3.63 -5.19
N ASP A 464 84.06 -3.79 -5.46
CA ASP A 464 83.50 -5.06 -5.95
C ASP A 464 83.69 -5.31 -7.46
N GLN A 465 84.18 -4.32 -8.23
CA GLN A 465 84.49 -4.49 -9.67
C GLN A 465 85.95 -4.90 -9.96
N LEU A 466 86.78 -5.09 -8.93
CA LEU A 466 88.20 -5.44 -9.08
C LEU A 466 88.59 -6.80 -8.46
N GLN A 467 87.62 -7.68 -8.20
CA GLN A 467 87.87 -9.07 -7.79
C GLN A 467 87.41 -10.09 -8.82
#